data_AF-A0A5Q2N7X0-F1
#
_entry.id   AF-A0A5Q2N7X0-F1
#
_cell.length_a   1.000
_cell.length_b   1.000
_cell.length_c   1.000
_cell.angle_alpha   90.00
_cell.angle_beta   90.00
_cell.angle_gamma   90.00
#
_symmetry.space_group_name_H-M   'P 1'
#
loop_
_entity.id
_entity.type
_entity.pdbx_description
1 polymer ?
#
loop_
_entity_poly.entity_id
_entity_poly.type
_entity_poly.pdbx_seq_one_letter_code
_entity_poly.pdbx_strand_id
1 'polypeptide(L)'
;MSIARGTYFLYTVFPGDSLYAIGRRFGSSVEELEQLNALYPPFTDPGLIFPGQLLIVPYGYGDLAAGTFLFVRPGDSLYRIARQFSTSVENLIQINPQIDNPALIYPNELVQLPAQIYIVSPSDSLYKIGAQSAVSVGALIRANQDRPGFSADALYPGYGLILPRFEPVIEPLEPLDQLASLLPNQAGFTWYYEGFAEYGHVMTLQSIEREPNRYVYRVTGEVNDPSEGEAVGRDFRLALQYVITGESLFQIKREEAMLDSPFDQLELIRLPLQQGNRWRQEVTDRAGQTFALDSIIEDVQEDRGARVYTVRYTLNGSDYYELRRIREGIGVVYFEKLLVLGDQQFPVSYFLYEDISGLQR
;
A
#
# COMPACT_ATOMS: atom_id res chain seq x y z
N MET A 1 -5.38 29.84 -23.31
CA MET A 1 -6.45 28.90 -22.89
C MET A 1 -7.62 29.73 -22.39
N SER A 2 -8.84 29.55 -22.92
CA SER A 2 -10.03 30.18 -22.35
C SER A 2 -10.47 29.36 -21.14
N ILE A 3 -10.41 29.95 -19.95
CA ILE A 3 -10.88 29.29 -18.72
C ILE A 3 -12.41 29.26 -18.77
N ALA A 4 -12.99 28.05 -18.70
CA ALA A 4 -14.44 27.88 -18.70
C ALA A 4 -14.99 28.01 -17.27
N ARG A 5 -16.25 28.44 -17.14
CA ARG A 5 -16.98 28.38 -15.86
C ARG A 5 -17.00 26.95 -15.32
N GLY A 6 -16.92 26.81 -14.00
CA GLY A 6 -16.76 25.52 -13.32
C GLY A 6 -15.31 25.01 -13.24
N THR A 7 -14.32 25.84 -13.59
CA THR A 7 -12.91 25.52 -13.32
C THR A 7 -12.57 25.78 -11.85
N TYR A 8 -11.77 24.92 -11.23
CA TYR A 8 -11.23 25.16 -9.90
C TYR A 8 -9.73 25.46 -9.96
N PHE A 9 -9.31 26.49 -9.25
CA PHE A 9 -7.91 26.83 -9.05
C PHE A 9 -7.46 26.45 -7.65
N LEU A 10 -6.36 25.74 -7.55
CA LEU A 10 -5.62 25.54 -6.31
C LEU A 10 -4.62 26.68 -6.18
N TYR A 11 -4.92 27.62 -5.30
CA TYR A 11 -4.18 28.85 -5.11
C TYR A 11 -3.55 28.87 -3.73
N THR A 12 -2.24 29.08 -3.66
CA THR A 12 -1.58 29.29 -2.37
C THR A 12 -1.60 30.77 -2.01
N VAL A 13 -2.04 31.05 -0.79
CA VAL A 13 -2.13 32.40 -0.24
C VAL A 13 -0.74 33.03 -0.14
N PHE A 14 -0.58 34.23 -0.69
CA PHE A 14 0.61 35.06 -0.57
C PHE A 14 0.42 36.15 0.51
N PRO A 15 1.53 36.70 1.06
CA PRO A 15 1.44 37.85 1.96
C PRO A 15 0.68 39.02 1.32
N GLY A 16 -0.34 39.52 2.04
CA GLY A 16 -1.19 40.63 1.58
C GLY A 16 -2.47 40.20 0.84
N ASP A 17 -2.67 38.91 0.61
CA ASP A 17 -3.92 38.41 0.06
C ASP A 17 -5.10 38.58 1.03
N SER A 18 -6.29 38.75 0.45
CA SER A 18 -7.58 38.67 1.14
C SER A 18 -8.57 37.91 0.27
N LEU A 19 -9.60 37.30 0.88
CA LEU A 19 -10.65 36.62 0.11
C LEU A 19 -11.32 37.54 -0.91
N TYR A 20 -11.50 38.82 -0.58
CA TYR A 20 -12.06 39.80 -1.51
C TYR A 20 -11.16 39.99 -2.74
N ALA A 21 -9.85 40.15 -2.54
CA ALA A 21 -8.90 40.32 -3.64
C ALA A 21 -8.79 39.06 -4.51
N ILE A 22 -8.74 37.89 -3.87
CA ILE A 22 -8.74 36.58 -4.55
C ILE A 22 -10.03 36.39 -5.35
N GLY A 23 -11.20 36.53 -4.71
CA GLY A 23 -12.49 36.38 -5.36
C GLY A 23 -12.66 37.33 -6.56
N ARG A 24 -12.26 38.59 -6.41
CA ARG A 24 -12.28 39.55 -7.53
C ARG A 24 -11.36 39.13 -8.68
N ARG A 25 -10.17 38.59 -8.39
CA ARG A 25 -9.21 38.13 -9.39
C ARG A 25 -9.73 36.93 -10.19
N PHE A 26 -10.44 36.02 -9.52
CA PHE A 26 -10.90 34.76 -10.11
C PHE A 26 -12.40 34.75 -10.46
N GLY A 27 -13.12 35.84 -10.21
CA GLY A 27 -14.57 35.88 -10.43
C GLY A 27 -15.37 34.96 -9.49
N SER A 28 -14.84 34.70 -8.29
CA SER A 28 -15.48 33.94 -7.21
C SER A 28 -16.12 34.89 -6.21
N SER A 29 -17.22 34.47 -5.56
CA SER A 29 -17.74 35.16 -4.39
C SER A 29 -16.94 34.81 -3.13
N VAL A 30 -16.92 35.71 -2.14
CA VAL A 30 -16.31 35.44 -0.83
C VAL A 30 -17.00 34.26 -0.14
N GLU A 31 -18.33 34.18 -0.23
CA GLU A 31 -19.13 33.11 0.36
C GLU A 31 -18.74 31.72 -0.18
N GLU A 32 -18.55 31.58 -1.49
CA GLU A 32 -18.08 30.32 -2.10
C GLU A 32 -16.66 29.95 -1.62
N LEU A 33 -15.78 30.95 -1.51
CA LEU A 33 -14.42 30.72 -1.02
C LEU A 33 -14.43 30.26 0.44
N GLU A 34 -15.26 30.87 1.27
CA GLU A 34 -15.39 30.51 2.67
C GLU A 34 -15.94 29.09 2.83
N GLN A 35 -17.01 28.76 2.09
CA GLN A 35 -17.65 27.46 2.15
C GLN A 35 -16.73 26.31 1.68
N LEU A 36 -16.06 26.47 0.53
CA LEU A 36 -15.20 25.44 -0.04
C LEU A 36 -13.92 25.18 0.76
N ASN A 37 -13.49 26.17 1.55
CA ASN A 37 -12.23 26.12 2.31
C ASN A 37 -12.44 26.16 3.83
N ALA A 38 -13.68 25.98 4.30
CA ALA A 38 -14.02 25.98 5.73
C ALA A 38 -13.49 27.22 6.46
N LEU A 39 -13.60 28.41 5.85
CA LEU A 39 -13.08 29.66 6.43
C LEU A 39 -14.10 30.34 7.35
N TYR A 40 -14.65 29.57 8.30
CA TYR A 40 -15.69 30.01 9.22
C TYR A 40 -15.67 29.17 10.52
N PRO A 41 -16.33 29.63 11.61
CA PRO A 41 -16.41 28.88 12.85
C PRO A 41 -17.13 27.53 12.68
N PRO A 42 -16.66 26.44 13.31
CA PRO A 42 -15.65 26.41 14.37
C PRO A 42 -14.21 26.22 13.88
N PHE A 43 -13.94 26.30 12.58
CA PHE A 43 -12.62 25.94 12.00
C PHE A 43 -11.61 27.09 12.04
N THR A 44 -12.08 28.29 11.72
CA THR A 44 -11.29 29.53 11.76
C THR A 44 -12.21 30.73 11.93
N ASP A 45 -11.63 31.90 12.20
CA ASP A 45 -12.38 33.15 12.14
C ASP A 45 -12.89 33.39 10.69
N PRO A 46 -14.10 33.97 10.51
CA PRO A 46 -14.67 34.21 9.20
C PRO A 46 -13.72 34.93 8.26
N GLY A 47 -13.42 34.29 7.12
CA GLY A 47 -12.60 34.83 6.05
C GLY A 47 -11.10 34.96 6.35
N LEU A 48 -10.63 34.46 7.51
CA LEU A 48 -9.23 34.53 7.91
C LEU A 48 -8.38 33.53 7.09
N ILE A 49 -7.35 34.04 6.44
CA ILE A 49 -6.38 33.26 5.65
C ILE A 49 -4.95 33.60 6.06
N PHE A 50 -4.04 32.64 5.93
CA PHE A 50 -2.63 32.78 6.25
C PHE A 50 -1.76 32.45 5.03
N PRO A 51 -0.63 33.15 4.84
CA PRO A 51 0.32 32.82 3.79
C PRO A 51 0.74 31.34 3.83
N GLY A 52 0.80 30.71 2.65
CA GLY A 52 1.14 29.29 2.50
C GLY A 52 -0.05 28.34 2.50
N GLN A 53 -1.24 28.78 2.94
CA GLN A 53 -2.45 27.95 2.86
C GLN A 53 -2.86 27.70 1.41
N LEU A 54 -3.29 26.48 1.11
CA LEU A 54 -3.82 26.10 -0.20
C LEU A 54 -5.36 26.26 -0.20
N LEU A 55 -5.86 27.14 -1.06
CA LEU A 55 -7.29 27.38 -1.25
C LEU A 55 -7.79 26.79 -2.55
N ILE A 56 -9.01 26.25 -2.53
CA ILE A 56 -9.81 25.99 -3.71
C ILE A 56 -10.55 27.28 -4.08
N VAL A 57 -10.33 27.76 -5.30
CA VAL A 57 -10.88 29.01 -5.82
C VAL A 57 -11.68 28.70 -7.10
N PRO A 58 -13.02 28.72 -7.06
CA PRO A 58 -13.84 28.41 -8.23
C PRO A 58 -13.88 29.60 -9.20
N TYR A 59 -13.68 29.37 -10.49
CA TYR A 59 -13.87 30.39 -11.52
C TYR A 59 -15.28 30.27 -12.10
N GLY A 60 -16.18 31.15 -11.64
CA GLY A 60 -17.57 31.29 -12.08
C GLY A 60 -18.38 30.00 -11.95
N TYR A 61 -19.42 30.00 -11.13
CA TYR A 61 -20.29 28.83 -10.96
C TYR A 61 -20.89 28.37 -12.31
N GLY A 62 -20.76 27.09 -12.62
CA GLY A 62 -21.30 26.45 -13.81
C GLY A 62 -21.49 24.97 -13.54
N ASP A 63 -22.56 24.39 -14.10
CA ASP A 63 -23.02 23.03 -13.79
C ASP A 63 -22.07 21.91 -14.26
N LEU A 64 -20.95 22.25 -14.92
CA LEU A 64 -19.94 21.32 -15.42
C LEU A 64 -18.56 21.72 -14.90
N ALA A 65 -17.92 20.85 -14.12
CA ALA A 65 -16.55 21.06 -13.68
C ALA A 65 -15.59 20.97 -14.89
N ALA A 66 -14.96 22.09 -15.27
CA ALA A 66 -14.16 22.19 -16.48
C ALA A 66 -12.69 21.77 -16.29
N GLY A 67 -12.22 21.65 -15.04
CA GLY A 67 -10.87 21.18 -14.71
C GLY A 67 -10.38 21.70 -13.36
N THR A 68 -9.31 21.11 -12.84
CA THR A 68 -8.61 21.57 -11.63
C THR A 68 -7.18 21.98 -12.01
N PHE A 69 -6.76 23.18 -11.65
CA PHE A 69 -5.44 23.70 -11.99
C PHE A 69 -4.71 24.23 -10.76
N LEU A 70 -3.41 23.97 -10.67
CA LEU A 70 -2.52 24.46 -9.61
C LEU A 70 -1.66 25.62 -10.13
N PHE A 71 -1.54 26.68 -9.32
CA PHE A 71 -0.50 27.68 -9.51
C PHE A 71 0.82 27.19 -8.93
N VAL A 72 1.83 27.04 -9.79
CA VAL A 72 3.18 26.66 -9.39
C VAL A 72 3.78 27.72 -8.46
N ARG A 73 4.41 27.29 -7.37
CA ARG A 73 5.10 28.15 -6.42
C ARG A 73 6.62 28.04 -6.57
N PRO A 74 7.36 29.04 -6.04
CA PRO A 74 8.80 28.87 -5.85
C PRO A 74 9.11 27.59 -5.06
N GLY A 75 9.92 26.69 -5.64
CA GLY A 75 10.33 25.44 -5.02
C GLY A 75 9.47 24.21 -5.38
N ASP A 76 8.35 24.40 -6.07
CA ASP A 76 7.60 23.28 -6.63
C ASP A 76 8.39 22.59 -7.76
N SER A 77 8.10 21.31 -7.97
CA SER A 77 8.55 20.53 -9.13
C SER A 77 7.44 19.59 -9.55
N LEU A 78 7.41 19.15 -10.81
CA LEU A 78 6.41 18.17 -11.26
C LEU A 78 6.44 16.89 -10.43
N TYR A 79 7.62 16.46 -9.95
CA TYR A 79 7.72 15.33 -9.03
C TYR A 79 7.00 15.56 -7.70
N ARG A 80 7.18 16.74 -7.07
CA ARG A 80 6.51 17.07 -5.80
C ARG A 80 5.00 17.20 -6.00
N ILE A 81 4.58 17.86 -7.08
CA ILE A 81 3.17 18.01 -7.44
C ILE A 81 2.54 16.63 -7.69
N ALA A 82 3.17 15.79 -8.51
CA ALA A 82 2.71 14.43 -8.81
C ALA A 82 2.53 13.63 -7.52
N ARG A 83 3.52 13.66 -6.62
CA ARG A 83 3.46 12.97 -5.34
C ARG A 83 2.34 13.49 -4.43
N GLN A 84 2.13 14.80 -4.37
CA GLN A 84 1.09 15.42 -3.54
C GLN A 84 -0.32 15.02 -4.04
N PHE A 85 -0.56 15.13 -5.34
CA PHE A 85 -1.84 14.82 -5.97
C PHE A 85 -1.97 13.36 -6.39
N SER A 86 -1.06 12.50 -5.92
CA SER A 86 -1.07 11.06 -6.17
C SER A 86 -1.23 10.72 -7.65
N THR A 87 -0.41 11.31 -8.51
CA THR A 87 -0.29 10.99 -9.94
C THR A 87 1.18 10.78 -10.30
N SER A 88 1.49 10.50 -11.57
CA SER A 88 2.86 10.42 -12.08
C SER A 88 3.27 11.71 -12.79
N VAL A 89 4.58 11.93 -12.93
CA VAL A 89 5.10 13.04 -13.74
C VAL A 89 4.68 12.86 -15.20
N GLU A 90 4.69 11.63 -15.70
CA GLU A 90 4.25 11.27 -17.05
C GLU A 90 2.80 11.70 -17.29
N ASN A 91 1.88 11.34 -16.39
CA ASN A 91 0.47 11.74 -16.50
C ASN A 91 0.31 13.26 -16.46
N LEU A 92 1.08 13.97 -15.62
CA LEU A 92 1.06 15.42 -15.59
C LEU A 92 1.53 16.02 -16.91
N ILE A 93 2.59 15.50 -17.53
CA ILE A 93 3.08 15.98 -18.82
C ILE A 93 2.03 15.73 -19.91
N GLN A 94 1.41 14.54 -19.93
CA GLN A 94 0.41 14.18 -20.94
C GLN A 94 -0.80 15.13 -20.95
N ILE A 95 -1.27 15.56 -19.79
CA ILE A 95 -2.38 16.52 -19.67
C ILE A 95 -1.93 17.99 -19.68
N ASN A 96 -0.62 18.24 -19.69
CA ASN A 96 -0.03 19.58 -19.77
C ASN A 96 0.95 19.69 -20.95
N PRO A 97 0.48 19.55 -22.21
CA PRO A 97 1.34 19.59 -23.39
C PRO A 97 2.04 20.94 -23.60
N GLN A 98 1.65 21.99 -22.85
CA GLN A 98 2.36 23.27 -22.83
C GLN A 98 3.69 23.24 -22.06
N ILE A 99 3.97 22.20 -21.27
CA ILE A 99 5.22 22.06 -20.51
C ILE A 99 6.24 21.30 -21.36
N ASP A 100 7.08 22.05 -22.07
CA ASP A 100 8.07 21.48 -23.00
C ASP A 100 9.20 20.70 -22.30
N ASN A 101 9.62 21.17 -21.12
CA ASN A 101 10.67 20.54 -20.33
C ASN A 101 10.15 20.24 -18.91
N PRO A 102 9.92 18.96 -18.55
CA PRO A 102 9.40 18.56 -17.24
C PRO A 102 10.24 19.00 -16.04
N ALA A 103 11.53 19.29 -16.24
CA ALA A 103 12.42 19.77 -15.20
C ALA A 103 12.31 21.29 -14.95
N LEU A 104 11.60 22.02 -15.80
CA LEU A 104 11.50 23.48 -15.77
C LEU A 104 10.03 23.92 -15.76
N ILE A 105 9.50 24.11 -14.56
CA ILE A 105 8.24 24.83 -14.32
C ILE A 105 8.51 26.14 -13.59
N TYR A 106 7.73 27.17 -13.85
CA TYR A 106 7.98 28.52 -13.34
C TYR A 106 6.89 28.97 -12.36
N PRO A 107 7.22 29.80 -11.35
CA PRO A 107 6.20 30.36 -10.46
C PRO A 107 5.07 31.06 -11.22
N ASN A 108 3.83 30.85 -10.77
CA ASN A 108 2.57 31.28 -11.37
C ASN A 108 2.18 30.60 -12.69
N GLU A 109 2.96 29.63 -13.16
CA GLU A 109 2.52 28.73 -14.22
C GLU A 109 1.34 27.87 -13.75
N LEU A 110 0.43 27.55 -14.67
CA LEU A 110 -0.73 26.71 -14.39
C LEU A 110 -0.42 25.27 -14.80
N VAL A 111 -0.51 24.36 -13.84
CA VAL A 111 -0.44 22.92 -14.05
C VAL A 111 -1.84 22.35 -13.88
N GLN A 112 -2.41 21.80 -14.95
CA GLN A 112 -3.63 21.02 -14.88
C GLN A 112 -3.35 19.75 -14.06
N LEU A 113 -4.24 19.48 -13.11
CA LEU A 113 -4.18 18.30 -12.27
C LEU A 113 -5.25 17.30 -12.72
N PRO A 114 -4.94 15.98 -12.69
CA PRO A 114 -5.95 14.95 -12.83
C PRO A 114 -6.67 14.82 -11.48
N ALA A 115 -7.49 15.81 -11.15
CA ALA A 115 -8.21 15.89 -9.90
C ALA A 115 -9.57 16.59 -10.11
N GLN A 116 -10.54 16.22 -9.29
CA GLN A 116 -11.81 16.92 -9.18
C GLN A 116 -11.96 17.54 -7.80
N ILE A 117 -12.83 18.54 -7.70
CA ILE A 117 -13.31 19.03 -6.42
C ILE A 117 -14.62 18.33 -6.10
N TYR A 118 -14.60 17.50 -5.06
CA TYR A 118 -15.77 16.83 -4.52
C TYR A 118 -16.37 17.67 -3.41
N ILE A 119 -17.66 17.98 -3.48
CA ILE A 119 -18.33 18.71 -2.41
C ILE A 119 -18.84 17.72 -1.37
N VAL A 120 -18.29 17.81 -0.16
CA VAL A 120 -18.64 16.92 0.94
C VAL A 120 -20.14 17.02 1.23
N SER A 121 -20.79 15.88 1.33
CA SER A 121 -22.19 15.71 1.68
C SER A 121 -22.36 15.28 3.15
N PRO A 122 -23.57 15.43 3.72
CA PRO A 122 -23.86 14.90 5.04
C PRO A 122 -23.56 13.40 5.14
N SER A 123 -22.89 12.98 6.21
CA SER A 123 -22.49 11.59 6.51
C SER A 123 -21.31 11.03 5.71
N ASP A 124 -20.63 11.86 4.93
CA ASP A 124 -19.37 11.48 4.28
C ASP A 124 -18.25 11.27 5.28
N SER A 125 -17.32 10.40 4.89
CA SER A 125 -16.00 10.25 5.51
C SER A 125 -14.98 10.01 4.41
N LEU A 126 -13.69 10.27 4.68
CA LEU A 126 -12.63 9.99 3.71
C LEU A 126 -12.62 8.52 3.28
N TYR A 127 -12.99 7.60 4.18
CA TYR A 127 -13.11 6.17 3.86
C TYR A 127 -14.22 5.90 2.84
N LYS A 128 -15.43 6.45 3.05
CA LYS A 128 -16.55 6.27 2.11
C LYS A 128 -16.24 6.87 0.74
N ILE A 129 -15.74 8.10 0.73
CA ILE A 129 -15.38 8.81 -0.52
C ILE A 129 -14.28 8.05 -1.27
N GLY A 130 -13.24 7.62 -0.55
CA GLY A 130 -12.14 6.85 -1.12
C GLY A 130 -12.58 5.53 -1.73
N ALA A 131 -13.40 4.76 -1.01
CA ALA A 131 -13.95 3.50 -1.50
C ALA A 131 -14.83 3.68 -2.75
N GLN A 132 -15.70 4.70 -2.76
CA GLN A 132 -16.59 4.97 -3.90
C GLN A 132 -15.85 5.49 -5.13
N SER A 133 -14.71 6.15 -4.92
CA SER A 133 -13.95 6.81 -6.00
C SER A 133 -12.71 6.04 -6.41
N ALA A 134 -12.47 4.85 -5.84
CA ALA A 134 -11.23 4.07 -5.99
C ALA A 134 -9.96 4.88 -5.68
N VAL A 135 -10.02 5.78 -4.69
CA VAL A 135 -8.89 6.62 -4.24
C VAL A 135 -8.52 6.20 -2.82
N SER A 136 -7.24 5.93 -2.57
CA SER A 136 -6.79 5.62 -1.19
C SER A 136 -6.99 6.81 -0.25
N VAL A 137 -7.32 6.53 1.02
CA VAL A 137 -7.44 7.57 2.06
C VAL A 137 -6.14 8.38 2.18
N GLY A 138 -4.98 7.72 2.07
CA GLY A 138 -3.69 8.41 2.07
C GLY A 138 -3.51 9.39 0.91
N ALA A 139 -4.04 9.07 -0.28
CA ALA A 139 -4.04 9.99 -1.43
C ALA A 139 -4.96 11.19 -1.19
N LEU A 140 -6.15 10.98 -0.62
CA LEU A 140 -7.05 12.08 -0.25
C LEU A 140 -6.41 12.99 0.80
N ILE A 141 -5.76 12.43 1.81
CA ILE A 141 -5.06 13.20 2.84
C ILE A 141 -3.94 14.03 2.20
N ARG A 142 -3.04 13.41 1.41
CA ARG A 142 -1.93 14.12 0.77
C ARG A 142 -2.41 15.25 -0.15
N ALA A 143 -3.44 15.01 -0.95
CA ALA A 143 -3.96 15.99 -1.88
C ALA A 143 -4.59 17.21 -1.18
N ASN A 144 -5.06 17.05 0.06
CA ASN A 144 -5.68 18.10 0.85
C ASN A 144 -4.78 18.64 1.98
N GLN A 145 -3.49 18.28 1.98
CA GLN A 145 -2.51 18.88 2.89
C GLN A 145 -2.42 20.40 2.68
N ASP A 146 -2.08 21.11 3.75
CA ASP A 146 -1.94 22.58 3.80
C ASP A 146 -3.23 23.38 3.52
N ARG A 147 -4.39 22.71 3.49
CA ARG A 147 -5.68 23.37 3.34
C ARG A 147 -6.28 23.77 4.69
N PRO A 148 -6.86 24.97 4.80
CA PRO A 148 -7.57 25.37 6.00
C PRO A 148 -8.77 24.46 6.26
N GLY A 149 -9.02 24.19 7.54
CA GLY A 149 -10.14 23.38 8.02
C GLY A 149 -10.11 21.89 7.62
N PHE A 150 -9.11 21.43 6.87
CA PHE A 150 -9.00 20.02 6.51
C PHE A 150 -8.68 19.18 7.76
N SER A 151 -9.48 18.13 7.98
CA SER A 151 -9.22 17.11 8.99
C SER A 151 -9.43 15.74 8.37
N ALA A 152 -8.52 14.80 8.68
CA ALA A 152 -8.65 13.42 8.23
C ALA A 152 -9.80 12.68 8.94
N ASP A 153 -10.13 13.12 10.16
CA ASP A 153 -11.12 12.48 11.03
C ASP A 153 -12.50 13.12 10.91
N ALA A 154 -12.58 14.37 10.45
CA ALA A 154 -13.82 15.14 10.39
C ALA A 154 -13.97 15.88 9.06
N LEU A 155 -15.01 15.54 8.30
CA LEU A 155 -15.43 16.25 7.10
C LEU A 155 -16.76 16.97 7.34
N TYR A 156 -16.92 18.13 6.70
CA TYR A 156 -18.09 19.00 6.90
C TYR A 156 -18.82 19.23 5.60
N PRO A 157 -20.17 19.18 5.59
CA PRO A 157 -20.95 19.42 4.39
C PRO A 157 -20.61 20.76 3.73
N GLY A 158 -20.50 20.74 2.40
CA GLY A 158 -20.12 21.92 1.60
C GLY A 158 -18.62 22.18 1.52
N TYR A 159 -17.78 21.51 2.31
CA TYR A 159 -16.33 21.58 2.15
C TYR A 159 -15.93 21.01 0.80
N GLY A 160 -15.13 21.75 0.03
CA GLY A 160 -14.55 21.21 -1.20
C GLY A 160 -13.40 20.30 -0.83
N LEU A 161 -13.40 19.05 -1.28
CA LEU A 161 -12.34 18.07 -1.10
C LEU A 161 -11.63 17.86 -2.44
N ILE A 162 -10.31 18.01 -2.46
CA ILE A 162 -9.51 17.65 -3.62
C ILE A 162 -9.48 16.14 -3.71
N LEU A 163 -10.06 15.60 -4.77
CA LEU A 163 -10.13 14.17 -5.03
C LEU A 163 -9.26 13.91 -6.27
N PRO A 164 -8.05 13.35 -6.10
CA PRO A 164 -7.24 12.87 -7.21
C PRO A 164 -8.04 11.92 -8.09
N ARG A 165 -8.16 12.26 -9.36
CA ARG A 165 -8.69 11.35 -10.37
C ARG A 165 -7.53 10.55 -10.91
N PHE A 166 -7.50 9.29 -10.54
CA PHE A 166 -6.78 8.32 -11.36
C PHE A 166 -7.65 8.11 -12.61
N GLU A 167 -7.22 8.57 -13.77
CA GLU A 167 -7.46 7.74 -14.95
C GLU A 167 -6.62 6.48 -14.72
N PRO A 168 -7.20 5.27 -14.77
CA PRO A 168 -6.44 4.07 -14.51
C PRO A 168 -5.49 3.83 -15.69
N VAL A 169 -4.30 4.43 -15.63
CA VAL A 169 -3.10 3.64 -15.89
C VAL A 169 -2.75 3.05 -14.54
N ILE A 170 -3.21 1.83 -14.27
CA ILE A 170 -2.54 1.01 -13.26
C ILE A 170 -1.16 0.78 -13.86
N GLU A 171 -0.19 1.63 -13.56
CA GLU A 171 1.17 1.12 -13.52
C GLU A 171 1.14 0.06 -12.42
N PRO A 172 1.40 -1.22 -12.74
CA PRO A 172 1.52 -2.21 -11.69
C PRO A 172 2.54 -1.68 -10.68
N LEU A 173 2.32 -1.89 -9.38
CA LEU A 173 3.38 -1.70 -8.39
C LEU A 173 4.67 -2.28 -8.98
N GLU A 174 5.81 -1.59 -8.82
CA GLU A 174 7.09 -2.15 -9.24
C GLU A 174 7.19 -3.61 -8.72
N PRO A 175 7.76 -4.56 -9.47
CA PRO A 175 7.72 -5.99 -9.12
C PRO A 175 8.04 -6.29 -7.65
N LEU A 176 9.01 -5.58 -7.09
CA LEU A 176 9.40 -5.70 -5.69
C LEU A 176 8.31 -5.25 -4.73
N ASP A 177 7.60 -4.16 -5.04
CA ASP A 177 6.54 -3.60 -4.19
C ASP A 177 5.25 -4.43 -4.28
N GLN A 178 4.97 -5.10 -5.41
CA GLN A 178 3.88 -6.10 -5.51
C GLN A 178 4.11 -7.28 -4.57
N LEU A 179 5.35 -7.75 -4.48
CA LEU A 179 5.69 -8.87 -3.61
C LEU A 179 5.82 -8.41 -2.15
N ALA A 180 6.29 -7.18 -1.92
CA ALA A 180 6.42 -6.61 -0.57
C ALA A 180 5.06 -6.38 0.07
N SER A 181 4.01 -6.12 -0.72
CA SER A 181 2.63 -6.04 -0.23
C SER A 181 2.11 -7.37 0.35
N LEU A 182 2.78 -8.50 0.09
CA LEU A 182 2.45 -9.79 0.68
C LEU A 182 2.93 -9.94 2.12
N LEU A 183 3.86 -9.09 2.59
CA LEU A 183 4.46 -9.19 3.92
C LEU A 183 4.09 -7.97 4.80
N PRO A 184 4.21 -8.07 6.14
CA PRO A 184 4.01 -6.93 7.02
C PRO A 184 4.98 -5.80 6.72
N ASN A 185 4.50 -4.57 6.77
CA ASN A 185 5.28 -3.39 6.37
C ASN A 185 6.01 -2.69 7.55
N GLN A 186 5.96 -3.26 8.75
CA GLN A 186 6.51 -2.65 9.96
C GLN A 186 7.20 -3.69 10.86
N ALA A 187 8.42 -3.39 11.29
CA ALA A 187 9.12 -4.16 12.32
C ALA A 187 8.32 -4.19 13.64
N GLY A 188 8.46 -5.27 14.40
CA GLY A 188 7.67 -5.59 15.58
C GLY A 188 6.39 -6.38 15.29
N PHE A 189 6.04 -6.60 14.01
CA PHE A 189 4.93 -7.49 13.67
C PHE A 189 5.23 -8.91 14.16
N THR A 190 4.28 -9.51 14.87
CA THR A 190 4.41 -10.86 15.43
C THR A 190 3.42 -11.82 14.81
N TRP A 191 3.88 -12.99 14.43
CA TRP A 191 3.07 -14.11 13.96
C TRP A 191 2.97 -15.18 15.04
N TYR A 192 1.76 -15.65 15.32
CA TYR A 192 1.50 -16.77 16.21
C TYR A 192 0.90 -17.92 15.41
N TYR A 193 1.59 -19.05 15.36
CA TYR A 193 1.13 -20.23 14.64
C TYR A 193 0.82 -21.37 15.60
N GLU A 194 -0.19 -22.16 15.23
CA GLU A 194 -0.57 -23.41 15.89
C GLU A 194 -0.84 -24.48 14.83
N GLY A 195 -0.73 -25.76 15.19
CA GLY A 195 -0.87 -26.84 14.23
C GLY A 195 -0.82 -28.23 14.83
N PHE A 196 -0.49 -29.18 13.95
CA PHE A 196 -0.46 -30.60 14.24
C PHE A 196 0.33 -30.96 15.51
N ALA A 197 -0.24 -31.86 16.33
CA ALA A 197 0.38 -32.42 17.54
C ALA A 197 0.93 -31.35 18.50
N GLU A 198 0.10 -30.34 18.81
CA GLU A 198 0.44 -29.23 19.73
C GLU A 198 1.62 -28.38 19.25
N TYR A 199 2.00 -28.50 17.98
CA TYR A 199 2.98 -27.63 17.38
C TYR A 199 2.50 -26.19 17.46
N GLY A 200 3.33 -25.32 18.03
CA GLY A 200 3.14 -23.88 17.98
C GLY A 200 4.48 -23.19 17.87
N HIS A 201 4.51 -22.05 17.22
CA HIS A 201 5.70 -21.21 17.19
C HIS A 201 5.32 -19.74 17.03
N VAL A 202 6.18 -18.88 17.54
CA VAL A 202 6.01 -17.44 17.47
C VAL A 202 7.18 -16.85 16.72
N MET A 203 6.90 -15.88 15.85
CA MET A 203 7.92 -15.18 15.08
C MET A 203 7.70 -13.68 15.16
N THR A 204 8.77 -12.90 15.15
CA THR A 204 8.72 -11.44 15.19
C THR A 204 9.61 -10.86 14.09
N LEU A 205 9.05 -9.94 13.32
CA LEU A 205 9.77 -9.17 12.30
C LEU A 205 10.71 -8.17 12.96
N GLN A 206 12.01 -8.40 12.85
CA GLN A 206 13.04 -7.55 13.48
C GLN A 206 13.37 -6.32 12.62
N SER A 207 13.54 -6.50 11.32
CA SER A 207 13.88 -5.41 10.41
C SER A 207 13.39 -5.64 8.99
N ILE A 208 13.22 -4.53 8.27
CA ILE A 208 12.97 -4.50 6.82
C ILE A 208 14.07 -3.63 6.22
N GLU A 209 14.96 -4.24 5.44
CA GLU A 209 16.04 -3.55 4.72
C GLU A 209 15.63 -3.41 3.25
N ARG A 210 15.60 -2.18 2.74
CA ARG A 210 15.33 -1.88 1.33
C ARG A 210 16.63 -1.54 0.61
N GLU A 211 16.97 -2.37 -0.36
CA GLU A 211 18.05 -2.15 -1.33
C GLU A 211 17.44 -1.79 -2.70
N PRO A 212 18.20 -1.20 -3.64
CA PRO A 212 17.67 -0.77 -4.94
C PRO A 212 16.89 -1.85 -5.71
N ASN A 213 17.34 -3.12 -5.61
CA ASN A 213 16.79 -4.25 -6.36
C ASN A 213 16.23 -5.35 -5.46
N ARG A 214 16.11 -5.11 -4.15
CA ARG A 214 15.76 -6.17 -3.20
C ARG A 214 15.16 -5.64 -1.89
N TYR A 215 14.23 -6.39 -1.31
CA TYR A 215 13.87 -6.28 0.11
C TYR A 215 14.40 -7.46 0.90
N VAL A 216 14.86 -7.22 2.12
CA VAL A 216 15.25 -8.25 3.09
C VAL A 216 14.51 -8.02 4.39
N TYR A 217 13.66 -8.97 4.75
CA TYR A 217 12.97 -9.03 6.03
C TYR A 217 13.74 -9.98 6.93
N ARG A 218 14.11 -9.55 8.13
CA ARG A 218 14.76 -10.42 9.12
C ARG A 218 13.78 -10.76 10.21
N VAL A 219 13.59 -12.04 10.45
CA VAL A 219 12.60 -12.54 11.41
C VAL A 219 13.31 -13.49 12.37
N THR A 220 12.98 -13.37 13.64
CA THR A 220 13.43 -14.30 14.68
C THR A 220 12.22 -14.87 15.39
N GLY A 221 12.36 -16.04 15.99
CA GLY A 221 11.25 -16.67 16.69
C GLY A 221 11.69 -17.84 17.54
N GLU A 222 10.71 -18.56 18.03
CA GLU A 222 10.92 -19.77 18.81
C GLU A 222 9.73 -20.73 18.60
N VAL A 223 10.03 -22.02 18.55
CA VAL A 223 9.03 -23.08 18.60
C VAL A 223 8.69 -23.34 20.07
N ASN A 224 7.41 -23.44 20.38
CA ASN A 224 6.97 -23.81 21.72
C ASN A 224 7.59 -25.16 22.10
N ASP A 225 8.10 -25.31 23.33
CA ASP A 225 8.60 -26.59 23.82
C ASP A 225 7.42 -27.43 24.33
N PRO A 226 6.97 -28.48 23.59
CA PRO A 226 5.87 -29.33 24.04
C PRO A 226 6.34 -30.37 25.08
N SER A 227 7.64 -30.46 25.37
CA SER A 227 8.23 -31.53 26.18
C SER A 227 8.33 -31.21 27.67
N GLU A 228 7.80 -30.07 28.13
CA GLU A 228 7.96 -29.57 29.51
C GLU A 228 9.42 -29.64 30.02
N GLY A 229 10.41 -29.48 29.14
CA GLY A 229 11.84 -29.54 29.47
C GLY A 229 12.51 -30.91 29.36
N GLU A 230 11.82 -31.95 28.86
CA GLU A 230 12.43 -33.27 28.61
C GLU A 230 13.38 -33.28 27.39
N ALA A 231 13.22 -32.35 26.45
CA ALA A 231 14.09 -32.18 25.28
C ALA A 231 15.42 -31.47 25.61
N VAL A 232 16.19 -32.02 26.56
CA VAL A 232 17.47 -31.46 26.98
C VAL A 232 18.44 -31.34 25.79
N GLY A 233 18.85 -30.11 25.48
CA GLY A 233 19.83 -29.81 24.43
C GLY A 233 19.27 -29.48 23.04
N ARG A 234 17.94 -29.41 22.89
CA ARG A 234 17.30 -28.96 21.64
C ARG A 234 17.24 -27.44 21.57
N ASP A 235 17.69 -26.86 20.45
CA ASP A 235 17.54 -25.42 20.19
C ASP A 235 16.18 -25.17 19.52
N PHE A 236 15.31 -24.43 20.19
CA PHE A 236 13.97 -24.10 19.70
C PHE A 236 13.92 -22.76 18.96
N ARG A 237 15.03 -22.02 18.93
CA ARG A 237 15.09 -20.71 18.27
C ARG A 237 14.98 -20.85 16.76
N LEU A 238 14.38 -19.84 16.15
CA LEU A 238 14.18 -19.70 14.72
C LEU A 238 14.81 -18.40 14.23
N ALA A 239 15.44 -18.42 13.06
CA ALA A 239 15.81 -17.23 12.34
C ALA A 239 15.57 -17.42 10.83
N LEU A 240 14.64 -16.64 10.30
CA LEU A 240 14.31 -16.68 8.89
C LEU A 240 14.47 -15.32 8.25
N GLN A 241 14.61 -15.35 6.92
CA GLN A 241 14.59 -14.18 6.08
C GLN A 241 13.52 -14.35 5.01
N TYR A 242 12.77 -13.28 4.77
CA TYR A 242 12.08 -13.14 3.49
C TYR A 242 12.90 -12.23 2.59
N VAL A 243 13.18 -12.70 1.38
CA VAL A 243 13.99 -11.95 0.41
C VAL A 243 13.17 -11.77 -0.85
N ILE A 244 12.94 -10.52 -1.24
CA ILE A 244 12.22 -10.18 -2.47
C ILE A 244 13.23 -9.64 -3.46
N THR A 245 13.44 -10.33 -4.58
CA THR A 245 14.37 -9.89 -5.63
C THR A 245 13.81 -10.26 -6.99
N GLY A 246 13.95 -9.36 -7.96
CA GLY A 246 13.34 -9.54 -9.28
C GLY A 246 11.83 -9.74 -9.16
N GLU A 247 11.35 -10.90 -9.57
CA GLU A 247 9.93 -11.27 -9.60
C GLU A 247 9.54 -12.29 -8.52
N SER A 248 10.41 -12.52 -7.54
CA SER A 248 10.31 -13.65 -6.63
C SER A 248 10.39 -13.23 -5.16
N LEU A 249 9.53 -13.82 -4.33
CA LEU A 249 9.61 -13.80 -2.88
C LEU A 249 10.14 -15.15 -2.38
N PHE A 250 11.29 -15.13 -1.72
CA PHE A 250 11.94 -16.30 -1.12
C PHE A 250 11.78 -16.31 0.40
N GLN A 251 11.66 -17.50 0.97
CA GLN A 251 11.89 -17.77 2.38
C GLN A 251 13.23 -18.49 2.52
N ILE A 252 14.08 -18.00 3.41
CA ILE A 252 15.38 -18.60 3.74
C ILE A 252 15.42 -18.82 5.25
N LYS A 253 15.70 -20.03 5.71
CA LYS A 253 15.84 -20.39 7.12
C LYS A 253 17.15 -21.13 7.37
N ARG A 254 17.63 -21.16 8.61
CA ARG A 254 18.87 -21.87 8.97
C ARG A 254 18.68 -22.92 10.05
N GLU A 255 17.51 -22.95 10.68
CA GLU A 255 17.24 -23.73 11.89
C GLU A 255 16.30 -24.91 11.59
N GLU A 256 16.49 -25.99 12.36
CA GLU A 256 15.75 -27.23 12.18
C GLU A 256 14.47 -27.33 12.98
N ALA A 257 14.26 -26.41 13.95
CA ALA A 257 13.18 -26.51 14.91
C ALA A 257 11.79 -26.37 14.27
N MET A 258 11.66 -25.56 13.22
CA MET A 258 10.39 -25.27 12.58
C MET A 258 9.84 -26.50 11.83
N LEU A 259 8.58 -26.86 12.08
CA LEU A 259 7.86 -27.91 11.33
C LEU A 259 7.49 -27.41 9.93
N ASP A 260 8.49 -27.21 9.08
CA ASP A 260 8.33 -26.59 7.76
C ASP A 260 9.05 -27.43 6.68
N SER A 261 9.27 -26.87 5.48
CA SER A 261 9.98 -27.47 4.35
C SER A 261 11.32 -28.12 4.73
N PRO A 262 11.73 -29.24 4.12
CA PRO A 262 13.09 -29.77 4.26
C PRO A 262 14.16 -28.89 3.57
N PHE A 263 13.75 -27.89 2.79
CA PHE A 263 14.63 -26.99 2.07
C PHE A 263 14.86 -25.70 2.87
N ASP A 264 16.13 -25.32 3.01
CA ASP A 264 16.52 -24.10 3.74
C ASP A 264 16.19 -22.83 2.95
N GLN A 265 16.05 -22.93 1.61
CA GLN A 265 15.58 -21.86 0.74
C GLN A 265 14.44 -22.37 -0.13
N LEU A 266 13.32 -21.65 -0.14
CA LEU A 266 12.19 -21.89 -1.03
C LEU A 266 11.70 -20.59 -1.65
N GLU A 267 11.45 -20.60 -2.94
CA GLU A 267 10.67 -19.56 -3.61
C GLU A 267 9.20 -19.73 -3.25
N LEU A 268 8.67 -18.81 -2.43
CA LEU A 268 7.29 -18.85 -1.96
C LEU A 268 6.32 -18.59 -3.08
N ILE A 269 6.54 -17.53 -3.84
CA ILE A 269 5.60 -17.06 -4.85
C ILE A 269 6.35 -16.16 -5.83
N ARG A 270 5.88 -16.17 -7.08
CA ARG A 270 6.44 -15.40 -8.18
C ARG A 270 5.37 -14.57 -8.87
N LEU A 271 5.76 -13.42 -9.42
CA LEU A 271 4.93 -12.69 -10.37
C LEU A 271 4.69 -13.48 -11.66
N PRO A 272 3.59 -13.21 -12.38
CA PRO A 272 2.45 -12.40 -11.96
C PRO A 272 1.66 -13.07 -10.81
N LEU A 273 1.14 -12.26 -9.87
CA LEU A 273 0.30 -12.73 -8.76
C LEU A 273 -1.13 -13.06 -9.23
N GLN A 274 -1.25 -14.09 -10.05
CA GLN A 274 -2.50 -14.53 -10.64
C GLN A 274 -2.63 -16.05 -10.60
N GLN A 275 -3.86 -16.53 -10.49
CA GLN A 275 -4.17 -17.95 -10.55
C GLN A 275 -3.62 -18.57 -11.84
N GLY A 276 -3.05 -19.76 -11.72
CA GLY A 276 -2.45 -20.49 -12.84
C GLY A 276 -1.02 -20.07 -13.18
N ASN A 277 -0.44 -19.07 -12.51
CA ASN A 277 0.99 -18.78 -12.67
C ASN A 277 1.82 -19.98 -12.19
N ARG A 278 2.79 -20.40 -13.01
CA ARG A 278 3.61 -21.60 -12.79
C ARG A 278 5.08 -21.27 -12.91
N TRP A 279 5.90 -21.87 -12.05
CA TRP A 279 7.36 -21.80 -12.15
C TRP A 279 7.98 -23.09 -11.67
N ARG A 280 9.25 -23.28 -12.05
CA ARG A 280 10.08 -24.39 -11.58
C ARG A 280 11.25 -23.81 -10.81
N GLN A 281 11.55 -24.40 -9.66
CA GLN A 281 12.63 -23.96 -8.78
C GLN A 281 13.54 -25.12 -8.41
N GLU A 282 14.84 -24.85 -8.34
CA GLU A 282 15.83 -25.78 -7.79
C GLU A 282 15.96 -25.54 -6.30
N VAL A 283 15.82 -26.61 -5.52
CA VAL A 283 15.93 -26.60 -4.07
C VAL A 283 16.94 -27.64 -3.64
N THR A 284 17.64 -27.37 -2.55
CA THR A 284 18.63 -28.30 -1.98
C THR A 284 18.21 -28.64 -0.57
N ASP A 285 18.13 -29.94 -0.27
CA ASP A 285 17.86 -30.41 1.09
C ASP A 285 19.12 -30.29 1.97
N ARG A 286 18.96 -30.62 3.25
CA ARG A 286 20.06 -30.56 4.21
C ARG A 286 21.14 -31.62 3.99
N ALA A 287 20.86 -32.66 3.22
CA ALA A 287 21.85 -33.65 2.80
C ALA A 287 22.68 -33.15 1.59
N GLY A 288 22.36 -31.98 1.04
CA GLY A 288 23.01 -31.42 -0.14
C GLY A 288 22.46 -31.99 -1.45
N GLN A 289 21.35 -32.74 -1.40
CA GLN A 289 20.70 -33.26 -2.59
C GLN A 289 19.81 -32.19 -3.22
N THR A 290 19.99 -31.98 -4.53
CA THR A 290 19.21 -31.00 -5.30
C THR A 290 17.99 -31.67 -5.94
N PHE A 291 16.85 -30.99 -5.85
CA PHE A 291 15.58 -31.37 -6.44
C PHE A 291 15.02 -30.20 -7.25
N ALA A 292 14.15 -30.51 -8.22
CA ALA A 292 13.45 -29.50 -8.99
C ALA A 292 11.95 -29.58 -8.68
N LEU A 293 11.44 -28.58 -7.97
CA LEU A 293 10.02 -28.47 -7.63
C LEU A 293 9.26 -27.72 -8.72
N ASP A 294 8.11 -28.27 -9.11
CA ASP A 294 7.12 -27.55 -9.89
C ASP A 294 6.16 -26.83 -8.94
N SER A 295 5.91 -25.55 -9.21
CA SER A 295 5.14 -24.66 -8.34
C SER A 295 4.01 -23.99 -9.12
N ILE A 296 2.89 -23.74 -8.46
CA ILE A 296 1.72 -23.08 -9.05
C ILE A 296 0.96 -22.24 -8.02
N ILE A 297 0.48 -21.06 -8.43
CA ILE A 297 -0.62 -20.36 -7.75
C ILE A 297 -1.93 -21.08 -8.14
N GLU A 298 -2.41 -21.99 -7.29
CA GLU A 298 -3.60 -22.81 -7.58
C GLU A 298 -4.88 -21.99 -7.53
N ASP A 299 -4.91 -20.98 -6.67
CA ASP A 299 -6.10 -20.20 -6.37
C ASP A 299 -5.76 -18.80 -5.82
N VAL A 300 -6.63 -17.83 -6.09
CA VAL A 300 -6.55 -16.47 -5.57
C VAL A 300 -7.94 -16.05 -5.10
N GLN A 301 -8.08 -15.87 -3.79
CA GLN A 301 -9.35 -15.46 -3.17
C GLN A 301 -9.20 -14.07 -2.54
N GLU A 302 -10.31 -13.39 -2.32
CA GLU A 302 -10.36 -12.17 -1.52
C GLU A 302 -11.01 -12.48 -0.17
N ASP A 303 -10.33 -12.15 0.92
CA ASP A 303 -10.81 -12.30 2.29
C ASP A 303 -10.61 -11.01 3.08
N ARG A 304 -11.71 -10.46 3.60
CA ARG A 304 -11.74 -9.20 4.38
C ARG A 304 -10.97 -8.04 3.72
N GLY A 305 -11.04 -7.93 2.40
CA GLY A 305 -10.40 -6.87 1.62
C GLY A 305 -8.90 -7.07 1.35
N ALA A 306 -8.37 -8.28 1.56
CA ALA A 306 -7.01 -8.67 1.22
C ALA A 306 -7.03 -9.92 0.34
N ARG A 307 -6.14 -10.00 -0.66
CA ARG A 307 -6.00 -11.22 -1.47
C ARG A 307 -5.24 -12.30 -0.71
N VAL A 308 -5.65 -13.53 -0.92
CA VAL A 308 -5.04 -14.76 -0.38
C VAL A 308 -4.68 -15.67 -1.55
N TYR A 309 -3.40 -15.98 -1.66
CA TYR A 309 -2.84 -16.82 -2.70
C TYR A 309 -2.59 -18.23 -2.17
N THR A 310 -3.20 -19.23 -2.78
CA THR A 310 -2.88 -20.63 -2.48
C THR A 310 -1.80 -21.09 -3.45
N VAL A 311 -0.63 -21.43 -2.92
CA VAL A 311 0.52 -21.91 -3.69
C VAL A 311 0.79 -23.37 -3.36
N ARG A 312 0.92 -24.20 -4.40
CA ARG A 312 1.33 -25.60 -4.28
C ARG A 312 2.72 -25.81 -4.89
N TYR A 313 3.51 -26.65 -4.23
CA TYR A 313 4.82 -27.12 -4.67
C TYR A 313 4.80 -28.64 -4.72
N THR A 314 5.31 -29.24 -5.81
CA THR A 314 5.32 -30.69 -6.01
C THR A 314 6.63 -31.19 -6.59
N LEU A 315 7.03 -32.41 -6.25
CA LEU A 315 8.17 -33.08 -6.87
C LEU A 315 7.69 -34.15 -7.85
N ASN A 316 8.07 -34.04 -9.12
CA ASN A 316 7.69 -35.03 -10.12
C ASN A 316 8.21 -36.43 -9.78
N GLY A 317 7.33 -37.42 -9.86
CA GLY A 317 7.67 -38.82 -9.58
C GLY A 317 7.72 -39.18 -8.09
N SER A 318 7.17 -38.32 -7.23
CA SER A 318 7.05 -38.52 -5.78
C SER A 318 5.67 -38.05 -5.30
N ASP A 319 5.23 -38.55 -4.15
CA ASP A 319 4.02 -38.07 -3.46
C ASP A 319 4.25 -36.73 -2.73
N TYR A 320 5.49 -36.23 -2.75
CA TYR A 320 5.87 -34.98 -2.09
C TYR A 320 5.04 -33.79 -2.58
N TYR A 321 4.39 -33.10 -1.63
CA TYR A 321 3.86 -31.77 -1.84
C TYR A 321 4.00 -30.88 -0.60
N GLU A 322 4.01 -29.58 -0.85
CA GLU A 322 3.75 -28.54 0.12
C GLU A 322 2.63 -27.64 -0.40
N LEU A 323 1.81 -27.10 0.51
CA LEU A 323 0.79 -26.11 0.20
C LEU A 323 0.88 -24.95 1.18
N ARG A 324 0.89 -23.72 0.66
CA ARG A 324 0.93 -22.49 1.45
C ARG A 324 -0.21 -21.57 1.06
N ARG A 325 -0.83 -20.91 2.04
CA ARG A 325 -1.69 -19.74 1.78
C ARG A 325 -0.94 -18.49 2.21
N ILE A 326 -0.84 -17.53 1.31
CA ILE A 326 -0.13 -16.27 1.52
C ILE A 326 -1.13 -15.13 1.42
N ARG A 327 -1.31 -14.35 2.49
CA ARG A 327 -2.28 -13.25 2.56
C ARG A 327 -1.56 -11.91 2.48
N GLU A 328 -2.10 -10.99 1.68
CA GLU A 328 -1.60 -9.61 1.59
C GLU A 328 -1.48 -8.95 2.97
N GLY A 329 -0.36 -8.28 3.21
CA GLY A 329 -0.01 -7.59 4.45
C GLY A 329 0.40 -8.48 5.63
N ILE A 330 0.29 -9.81 5.49
CA ILE A 330 0.53 -10.76 6.60
C ILE A 330 1.60 -11.79 6.25
N GLY A 331 1.63 -12.31 5.03
CA GLY A 331 2.55 -13.37 4.62
C GLY A 331 1.90 -14.75 4.70
N VAL A 332 2.66 -15.77 5.09
CA VAL A 332 2.15 -17.16 5.14
C VAL A 332 1.15 -17.30 6.29
N VAL A 333 -0.11 -17.60 5.99
CA VAL A 333 -1.18 -17.81 6.99
C VAL A 333 -1.55 -19.27 7.18
N TYR A 334 -1.12 -20.15 6.27
CA TYR A 334 -1.35 -21.59 6.33
C TYR A 334 -0.20 -22.32 5.66
N PHE A 335 0.19 -23.46 6.22
CA PHE A 335 1.14 -24.41 5.64
C PHE A 335 0.63 -25.83 5.83
N GLU A 336 0.82 -26.67 4.81
CA GLU A 336 0.55 -28.10 4.86
C GLU A 336 1.60 -28.87 4.05
N LYS A 337 1.96 -30.06 4.54
CA LYS A 337 2.81 -31.03 3.83
C LYS A 337 2.43 -32.46 4.21
N LEU A 338 2.96 -33.44 3.48
CA LEU A 338 2.93 -34.83 3.94
C LEU A 338 4.02 -35.08 4.98
N LEU A 339 3.63 -35.70 6.09
CA LEU A 339 4.56 -36.31 7.04
C LEU A 339 4.65 -37.81 6.75
N VAL A 340 5.87 -38.33 6.67
CA VAL A 340 6.15 -39.75 6.50
C VAL A 340 6.59 -40.33 7.85
N LEU A 341 5.84 -41.30 8.35
CA LEU A 341 6.12 -42.01 9.60
C LEU A 341 6.08 -43.53 9.32
N GLY A 342 7.26 -44.12 9.15
CA GLY A 342 7.37 -45.51 8.68
C GLY A 342 6.77 -45.65 7.28
N ASP A 343 5.81 -46.56 7.12
CA ASP A 343 5.11 -46.81 5.85
C ASP A 343 3.85 -45.94 5.66
N GLN A 344 3.51 -45.09 6.64
CA GLN A 344 2.32 -44.24 6.59
C GLN A 344 2.68 -42.82 6.15
N GLN A 345 1.81 -42.24 5.33
CA GLN A 345 1.85 -40.83 4.94
C GLN A 345 0.51 -40.19 5.27
N PHE A 346 0.54 -39.03 5.91
CA PHE A 346 -0.65 -38.23 6.16
C PHE A 346 -0.33 -36.74 6.18
N PRO A 347 -1.30 -35.88 5.84
CA PRO A 347 -1.10 -34.44 5.85
C PRO A 347 -0.95 -33.91 7.27
N VAL A 348 0.01 -33.01 7.46
CA VAL A 348 0.19 -32.21 8.66
C VAL A 348 0.21 -30.74 8.28
N SER A 349 -0.32 -29.89 9.15
CA SER A 349 -0.44 -28.46 8.88
C SER A 349 -0.24 -27.61 10.13
N TYR A 350 0.06 -26.34 9.89
CA TYR A 350 -0.06 -25.27 10.87
C TYR A 350 -0.71 -24.05 10.22
N PHE A 351 -1.38 -23.24 11.03
CA PHE A 351 -2.11 -22.05 10.60
C PHE A 351 -1.82 -20.87 11.53
N LEU A 352 -1.95 -19.67 11.00
CA LEU A 352 -1.78 -18.43 11.75
C LEU A 352 -3.01 -18.17 12.61
N TYR A 353 -2.79 -17.87 13.88
CA TYR A 353 -3.83 -17.36 14.75
C TYR A 353 -3.92 -15.83 14.61
N GLU A 354 -4.80 -15.38 13.70
CA GLU A 354 -4.86 -13.98 13.27
C GLU A 354 -5.22 -13.02 14.40
N ASP A 355 -6.07 -13.42 15.35
CA ASP A 355 -6.62 -12.53 16.39
C ASP A 355 -5.55 -11.97 17.34
N ILE A 356 -4.44 -12.69 17.50
CA ILE A 356 -3.30 -12.28 18.35
C ILE A 356 -2.04 -11.94 17.55
N SER A 357 -2.05 -12.19 16.24
CA SER A 357 -0.95 -11.82 15.34
C SER A 357 -1.08 -10.35 14.91
N GLY A 358 0.03 -9.65 14.80
CA GLY A 358 0.04 -8.23 14.45
C GLY A 358 1.11 -7.43 15.17
N LEU A 359 0.98 -6.10 15.07
CA LEU A 359 1.75 -5.16 15.89
C LEU A 359 1.14 -5.13 17.29
N GLN A 360 1.96 -5.42 18.31
CA GLN A 360 1.52 -5.24 19.70
C GLN A 360 1.34 -3.75 19.99
N ARG A 361 0.21 -3.41 20.63
CA ARG A 361 -0.19 -2.04 20.96
C ARG A 361 0.54 -1.49 22.19
#